data_AF-A0A7G9FMD9-F1
#
_entry.id   AF-A0A7G9FMD9-F1
#
_cell.length_a   1.000
_cell.length_b   1.000
_cell.length_c   1.000
_cell.angle_alpha   90.00
_cell.angle_beta   90.00
_cell.angle_gamma   90.00
#
_symmetry.space_group_name_H-M   'P 1'
#
loop_
_entity.id
_entity.type
_entity.pdbx_description
1 polymer ?
#
loop_
_entity_poly.entity_id
_entity_poly.type
_entity_poly.pdbx_seq_one_letter_code
_entity_poly.pdbx_strand_id
1 'polypeptide(L)' 'MAFQLKPNKKESENKTIRFPIPLIHKIEAAIQNQDVTFSSFVIQACEYALHDLQRPDHSNAEPEKQDGE' A
#
# COMPACT_ATOMS: atom_id res chain seq x y z
N MET A 1 18.84 -37.70 -5.37
CA MET A 1 18.80 -36.58 -4.40
C MET A 1 17.40 -36.00 -4.43
N ALA A 2 16.70 -35.96 -3.28
CA ALA A 2 15.31 -35.52 -3.21
C ALA A 2 15.25 -34.00 -3.04
N PHE A 3 14.42 -33.35 -3.86
CA PHE A 3 14.09 -31.93 -3.75
C PHE A 3 13.45 -31.64 -2.39
N GLN A 4 14.13 -30.89 -1.53
CA GLN A 4 13.58 -30.47 -0.24
C GLN A 4 13.01 -29.06 -0.37
N LEU A 5 11.69 -28.97 -0.49
CA LEU A 5 10.97 -27.70 -0.47
C LEU A 5 10.92 -27.20 0.99
N LYS A 6 11.79 -26.25 1.35
CA LYS A 6 11.69 -25.57 2.65
C LYS A 6 10.43 -24.70 2.66
N PRO A 7 9.48 -24.89 3.59
CA PRO A 7 8.27 -24.10 3.65
C PRO A 7 8.60 -22.73 4.26
N ASN A 8 9.04 -21.78 3.44
CA ASN A 8 9.05 -20.37 3.83
C ASN A 8 7.82 -19.70 3.21
N LYS A 9 6.63 -20.16 3.63
CA LYS A 9 5.37 -19.51 3.26
C LYS A 9 5.15 -18.37 4.24
N LYS A 10 5.42 -17.13 3.81
CA LYS A 10 4.61 -16.02 4.29
C LYS A 10 3.19 -16.34 3.83
N GLU A 11 2.29 -16.60 4.77
CA GLU A 11 0.89 -16.87 4.45
C GLU A 11 0.30 -15.60 3.82
N SER A 12 -0.09 -15.70 2.55
CA SER A 12 -0.75 -14.62 1.82
C SER A 12 -1.99 -15.20 1.14
N GLU A 13 -3.14 -14.55 1.31
CA GLU A 13 -4.37 -14.89 0.63
C GLU A 13 -4.68 -13.89 -0.47
N ASN A 14 -5.05 -14.38 -1.66
CA ASN A 14 -5.50 -13.50 -2.72
C ASN A 14 -6.90 -12.96 -2.39
N LYS A 15 -7.02 -11.63 -2.32
CA LYS A 15 -8.30 -10.93 -2.22
C LYS A 15 -8.50 -10.11 -3.50
N THR A 16 -9.65 -10.25 -4.16
CA THR A 16 -9.98 -9.49 -5.39
C THR A 16 -10.93 -8.36 -5.04
N ILE A 17 -10.56 -7.14 -5.39
CA ILE A 17 -11.40 -5.94 -5.21
C ILE A 17 -11.37 -5.10 -6.48
N ARG A 18 -12.41 -4.29 -6.69
CA ARG A 18 -12.52 -3.38 -7.84
C ARG A 18 -12.17 -1.96 -7.41
N PHE A 19 -11.21 -1.36 -8.09
CA PHE A 19 -10.88 0.05 -7.93
C PHE A 19 -11.58 0.88 -9.02
N PRO A 20 -12.02 2.11 -8.70
CA PRO A 20 -12.39 3.08 -9.73
C PRO A 20 -11.21 3.36 -10.67
N ILE A 21 -11.46 3.40 -11.98
CA ILE A 21 -10.44 3.71 -13.00
C ILE A 21 -9.68 5.02 -12.69
N PRO A 22 -10.35 6.13 -12.30
CA PRO A 22 -9.64 7.37 -11.99
C PRO A 22 -8.67 7.24 -10.83
N LEU A 23 -8.94 6.33 -9.88
CA LEU A 23 -8.07 6.09 -8.74
C LEU A 23 -6.83 5.28 -9.14
N ILE A 24 -6.99 4.27 -10.00
CA ILE A 24 -5.86 3.49 -10.53
C ILE A 24 -4.87 4.40 -11.24
N HIS A 25 -5.35 5.27 -12.15
CA HIS A 25 -4.48 6.19 -12.89
C HIS A 25 -3.70 7.13 -11.97
N LYS A 26 -4.33 7.61 -10.89
CA LYS A 26 -3.66 8.46 -9.90
C LYS A 26 -2.57 7.71 -9.15
N ILE A 27 -2.84 6.46 -8.75
CA ILE A 27 -1.85 5.62 -8.07
C ILE A 27 -0.68 5.32 -9.01
N GLU A 28 -0.96 4.91 -10.25
CA GLU A 28 0.06 4.61 -11.26
C GLU A 28 0.95 5.82 -11.55
N ALA A 29 0.35 7.01 -11.70
CA ALA A 29 1.11 8.25 -11.89
C ALA A 29 1.99 8.59 -10.66
N ALA A 30 1.49 8.36 -9.45
CA ALA A 30 2.25 8.62 -8.22
C ALA A 30 3.46 7.68 -8.08
N ILE A 31 3.32 6.42 -8.50
CA ILE A 31 4.38 5.40 -8.38
C ILE A 31 5.29 5.30 -9.61
N GLN A 32 5.02 6.01 -10.71
CA GLN A 32 5.71 5.85 -12.01
C GLN A 32 7.24 5.98 -11.94
N ASN A 33 7.76 6.79 -11.01
CA ASN A 33 9.21 7.00 -10.80
C ASN A 33 9.69 6.45 -9.44
N GLN A 34 8.86 5.65 -8.80
CA GLN A 34 9.19 4.97 -7.56
C GLN A 34 9.42 3.50 -7.91
N ASP A 35 10.44 2.88 -7.32
CA ASP A 35 10.71 1.44 -7.52
C ASP A 35 9.73 0.59 -6.69
N VAL A 36 8.43 0.87 -6.84
CA VAL A 36 7.33 0.25 -6.09
C VAL A 36 6.25 -0.24 -7.05
N THR A 37 5.72 -1.42 -6.76
CA THR A 37 4.61 -1.99 -7.52
C THR A 37 3.27 -1.50 -6.97
N PHE A 38 2.23 -1.54 -7.81
CA PHE A 38 0.87 -1.24 -7.37
C PHE A 38 0.45 -2.08 -6.15
N SER A 39 0.78 -3.37 -6.13
CA SER A 39 0.48 -4.25 -4.99
C SER A 39 1.21 -3.83 -3.71
N SER A 40 2.49 -3.48 -3.82
CA SER A 40 3.27 -2.99 -2.66
C SER A 40 2.70 -1.68 -2.12
N PHE A 41 2.31 -0.76 -3.01
CA PHE A 41 1.65 0.48 -2.64
C PHE A 41 0.34 0.22 -1.88
N VAL A 42 -0.52 -0.66 -2.41
CA VAL A 42 -1.81 -0.98 -1.77
C VAL A 42 -1.62 -1.61 -0.39
N ILE A 43 -0.63 -2.49 -0.23
CA ILE A 43 -0.33 -3.10 1.08
C ILE A 43 0.06 -2.01 2.09
N GLN A 44 1.01 -1.15 1.74
CA GLN A 44 1.48 -0.07 2.61
C GLN A 44 0.37 0.94 2.94
N ALA A 45 -0.46 1.31 1.96
CA ALA A 45 -1.59 2.20 2.18
C ALA A 45 -2.61 1.60 3.16
N CYS A 46 -2.88 0.29 3.07
CA CYS A 46 -3.75 -0.42 4.01
C CYS A 46 -3.12 -0.50 5.41
N GLU A 47 -1.83 -0.80 5.53
CA GLU A 47 -1.13 -0.83 6.83
C GLU A 47 -1.14 0.55 7.50
N TYR A 48 -0.86 1.61 6.73
CA TYR A 48 -0.90 2.99 7.20
C TYR A 48 -2.31 3.35 7.70
N ALA A 49 -3.35 3.10 6.90
CA ALA A 49 -4.73 3.38 7.27
C ALA A 49 -5.16 2.62 8.52
N LEU A 50 -4.78 1.34 8.65
CA LEU A 50 -5.11 0.53 9.83
C LEU A 50 -4.37 1.00 11.09
N HIS A 51 -3.11 1.43 10.96
CA HIS A 51 -2.35 2.00 12.07
C HIS A 51 -2.92 3.35 12.51
N ASP A 52 -3.37 4.17 11.57
CA ASP A 52 -4.00 5.46 11.85
C ASP A 52 -5.31 5.30 12.63
N LEU A 53 -6.16 4.35 12.23
CA LEU A 53 -7.40 4.02 12.94
C LEU A 53 -7.18 3.54 14.39
N GLN A 54 -6.01 2.97 14.69
CA GLN A 54 -5.68 2.44 16.01
C GLN A 54 -5.09 3.49 16.96
N ARG A 55 -4.70 4.68 16.46
CA ARG A 55 -4.21 5.76 17.30
C ARG A 55 -5.41 6.44 17.99
N PRO A 56 -5.59 6.30 19.31
CA PRO A 56 -6.74 6.88 20.02
C PRO A 56 -6.57 8.38 20.31
N ASP A 57 -5.41 8.96 20.00
CA ASP A 57 -5.07 10.35 20.26
C ASP A 57 -4.62 11.06 18.98
N HIS A 58 -5.19 12.26 18.77
CA HIS A 58 -4.92 13.28 17.75
C HIS A 58 -5.83 13.33 16.51
N SER A 59 -6.95 14.01 16.71
CA SER A 59 -7.39 15.16 15.90
C SER A 59 -6.44 15.62 14.78
N ASN A 60 -6.90 15.49 13.54
CA ASN A 60 -6.62 16.35 12.38
C ASN A 60 -5.13 16.60 12.06
N ALA A 61 -4.49 15.71 11.29
CA ALA A 61 -3.25 16.04 10.57
C ALA A 61 -3.60 16.35 9.10
N GLU A 62 -3.57 17.63 8.77
CA GLU A 62 -3.64 18.14 7.40
C GLU A 62 -2.48 17.57 6.57
N PRO A 63 -2.66 17.27 5.27
CA PRO A 63 -1.53 17.04 4.39
C PRO A 63 -0.83 18.39 4.17
N GLU A 64 0.37 18.54 4.72
CA GLU A 64 1.27 19.66 4.40
C GLU A 64 1.42 19.73 2.88
N LYS A 65 0.91 20.83 2.32
CA LYS A 65 1.19 21.23 0.94
C LYS A 65 2.64 21.69 0.90
N GLN A 66 3.50 20.92 0.26
CA GLN A 66 4.76 21.46 -0.26
C GLN A 66 4.45 22.08 -1.63
N ASP A 67 3.86 23.27 -1.60
CA ASP A 67 3.95 24.22 -2.71
C ASP A 67 5.33 24.89 -2.55
N GLY A 68 6.31 24.44 -3.33
CA GLY A 68 7.62 25.08 -3.42
C GLY A 68 7.55 26.35 -4.27
N GLU A 69 8.09 27.44 -3.73
CA GLU A 69 8.51 28.64 -4.48
C GLU A 69 9.69 28.34 -5.42
#